data_AF-A0A2H1WY68-F1
#
_entry.id   AF-A0A2H1WY68-F1
#
_cell.length_a   1.000
_cell.length_b   1.000
_cell.length_c   1.000
_cell.angle_alpha   90.00
_cell.angle_beta   90.00
_cell.angle_gamma   90.00
#
_symmetry.space_group_name_H-M   'P 1'
#
loop_
_entity.id
_entity.type
_entity.pdbx_description
1 polymer ?
#
loop_
_entity_poly.entity_id
_entity_poly.type
_entity_poly.pdbx_seq_one_letter_code
_entity_poly.pdbx_strand_id
1 'polypeptide(L)'
;MALAIRRSLSEVFGAAKWFIRRDCRALSTVPERAEEKSVTPKRERQAVSRVRASARNPNLGLRHAYPEFLPDPNPKWRNSLREKLERSDMLKRRSQIDIPEFYVGSILAVTIADPHAQGKTNRFVGICIERKGCGLRAEFTLRNVVDHQGVE
;
A
#
# COMPACT_ATOMS: atom_id res chain seq x y z
N MET A 1 -5.70 -75.63 21.72
CA MET A 1 -4.89 -74.45 22.09
C MET A 1 -5.33 -73.29 21.21
N ALA A 2 -6.38 -72.58 21.60
CA ALA A 2 -6.91 -71.44 20.85
C ALA A 2 -7.18 -70.32 21.86
N LEU A 3 -6.32 -69.31 21.87
CA LEU A 3 -6.47 -68.12 22.70
C LEU A 3 -6.83 -66.95 21.79
N ALA A 4 -8.11 -66.59 21.85
CA ALA A 4 -8.69 -65.45 21.18
C ALA A 4 -8.14 -64.15 21.79
N ILE A 5 -7.48 -63.35 20.96
CA ILE A 5 -7.05 -61.99 21.32
C ILE A 5 -8.29 -61.10 21.25
N ARG A 6 -8.70 -60.58 22.41
CA ARG A 6 -9.76 -59.57 22.55
C ARG A 6 -9.35 -58.31 21.80
N ARG A 7 -10.14 -57.92 20.79
CA ARG A 7 -10.06 -56.60 20.14
C ARG A 7 -10.60 -55.54 21.11
N SER A 8 -9.76 -54.60 21.53
CA SER A 8 -10.19 -53.34 22.14
C SER A 8 -10.66 -52.39 21.03
N LEU A 9 -11.79 -51.71 21.28
CA LEU A 9 -12.53 -50.91 20.30
C LEU A 9 -12.09 -49.44 20.27
N SER A 10 -10.81 -49.16 20.48
CA SER A 10 -10.36 -47.79 20.75
C SER A 10 -9.07 -47.37 20.07
N GLU A 11 -8.75 -47.83 18.85
CA GLU A 11 -7.64 -47.25 18.06
C GLU A 11 -7.86 -47.37 16.53
N VAL A 12 -8.94 -46.79 16.00
CA VAL A 12 -9.08 -46.62 14.51
C VAL A 12 -9.45 -45.19 14.09
N PHE A 13 -9.60 -44.24 15.01
CA PHE A 13 -9.88 -42.83 14.64
C PHE A 13 -8.64 -41.91 14.62
N GLY A 14 -7.44 -42.46 14.44
CA GLY A 14 -6.19 -41.70 14.44
C GLY A 14 -5.62 -41.29 13.07
N ALA A 15 -6.04 -41.92 11.97
CA ALA A 15 -5.24 -41.90 10.73
C ALA A 15 -5.94 -41.35 9.46
N ALA A 16 -7.08 -40.66 9.58
CA ALA A 16 -7.84 -40.19 8.40
C ALA A 16 -8.22 -38.70 8.43
N LYS A 17 -7.39 -37.83 9.02
CA LYS A 17 -7.56 -36.35 8.93
C LYS A 17 -6.30 -35.58 8.53
N TRP A 18 -5.34 -36.25 7.89
CA TRP A 18 -4.06 -35.64 7.49
C TRP A 18 -3.97 -35.21 6.02
N PHE A 19 -5.09 -35.04 5.32
CA PHE A 19 -5.07 -34.60 3.91
C PHE A 19 -6.02 -33.46 3.52
N ILE A 20 -6.68 -32.80 4.48
CA ILE A 20 -7.49 -31.61 4.17
C ILE A 20 -7.22 -30.51 5.21
N ARG A 21 -6.00 -30.00 5.20
CA ARG A 21 -5.67 -28.65 5.66
C ARG A 21 -4.81 -27.98 4.62
N ARG A 22 -5.46 -27.50 3.56
CA ARG A 22 -4.91 -26.51 2.65
C ARG A 22 -5.00 -25.16 3.37
N ASP A 23 -4.20 -25.00 4.41
CA ASP A 23 -4.11 -23.76 5.16
C ASP A 23 -3.32 -22.75 4.34
N CYS A 24 -3.99 -21.64 4.06
CA CYS A 24 -3.44 -20.44 3.48
C CYS A 24 -2.20 -20.04 4.28
N ARG A 25 -1.08 -19.81 3.59
CA ARG A 25 0.11 -19.16 4.16
C ARG A 25 -0.27 -17.74 4.62
N ALA A 26 -0.78 -17.62 5.84
CA ALA A 26 -0.77 -16.38 6.59
C ALA A 26 0.65 -16.20 7.15
N LEU A 27 1.43 -15.34 6.50
CA LEU A 27 2.68 -14.82 7.05
C LEU A 27 2.33 -13.90 8.22
N SER A 28 2.59 -14.34 9.46
CA SER A 28 2.60 -13.47 10.64
C SER A 28 4.03 -13.39 11.18
N THR A 29 4.79 -12.39 10.75
CA THR A 29 5.86 -11.85 11.59
C THR A 29 5.24 -10.83 12.52
N VAL A 30 5.19 -11.16 13.80
CA VAL A 30 4.85 -10.24 14.89
C VAL A 30 5.90 -9.13 14.93
N PRO A 31 5.55 -7.83 14.90
CA PRO A 31 6.50 -6.80 15.24
C PRO A 31 6.61 -6.67 16.77
N GLU A 32 7.85 -6.68 17.22
CA GLU A 32 8.31 -6.43 18.58
C GLU A 32 7.77 -5.08 19.10
N ARG A 33 7.41 -5.04 20.39
CA ARG A 33 6.90 -3.86 21.09
C ARG A 33 7.88 -2.68 20.95
N ALA A 34 7.41 -1.57 20.37
CA ALA A 34 8.04 -0.27 20.53
C ALA A 34 7.28 0.52 21.61
N GLU A 35 8.04 1.10 22.54
CA GLU A 35 7.55 1.81 23.72
C GLU A 35 6.72 3.06 23.37
N GLU A 36 5.65 3.26 24.12
CA GLU A 36 4.74 4.41 24.03
C GLU A 36 5.36 5.65 24.70
N LYS A 37 5.57 6.72 23.95
CA LYS A 37 5.73 8.08 24.52
C LYS A 37 4.37 8.77 24.52
N SER A 38 3.84 9.00 25.71
CA SER A 38 2.59 9.73 25.94
C SER A 38 2.80 11.23 25.75
N VAL A 39 2.15 11.80 24.73
CA VAL A 39 1.90 13.24 24.64
C VAL A 39 0.40 13.43 24.45
N THR A 40 -0.27 14.02 25.43
CA THR A 40 -1.66 14.45 25.33
C THR A 40 -1.73 15.83 24.67
N PRO A 41 -2.64 16.02 23.70
CA PRO A 41 -3.23 17.34 23.52
C PRO A 41 -4.77 17.30 23.61
N LYS A 42 -5.29 18.43 24.07
CA LYS A 42 -6.70 18.72 24.38
C LYS A 42 -7.63 18.44 23.20
N ARG A 43 -8.80 17.91 23.56
CA ARG A 43 -9.87 17.42 22.70
C ARG A 43 -10.76 18.58 22.23
N GLU A 44 -10.51 19.12 21.04
CA GLU A 44 -11.54 19.83 20.28
C GLU A 44 -12.25 18.83 19.36
N ARG A 45 -13.52 18.55 19.68
CA ARG A 45 -14.37 17.66 18.90
C ARG A 45 -14.88 18.41 17.67
N GLN A 46 -14.09 18.47 16.61
CA GLN A 46 -14.60 18.84 15.30
C GLN A 46 -15.44 17.67 14.76
N ALA A 47 -16.68 17.96 14.37
CA ALA A 47 -17.66 16.98 13.94
C ALA A 47 -17.25 16.33 12.61
N VAL A 48 -16.56 15.20 12.68
CA VAL A 48 -16.28 14.38 11.50
C VAL A 48 -17.60 13.77 11.03
N SER A 49 -18.04 14.18 9.84
CA SER A 49 -19.16 13.57 9.14
C SER A 49 -18.96 12.06 9.09
N ARG A 50 -19.84 11.30 9.75
CA ARG A 50 -19.84 9.83 9.72
C ARG A 50 -20.18 9.38 8.30
N VAL A 51 -19.18 9.29 7.44
CA VAL A 51 -19.31 8.63 6.14
C VAL A 51 -19.71 7.19 6.43
N ARG A 52 -20.91 6.81 5.97
CA ARG A 52 -21.46 5.46 6.11
C ARG A 52 -20.45 4.49 5.49
N ALA A 53 -19.70 3.75 6.31
CA ALA A 53 -18.86 2.67 5.86
C ALA A 53 -19.76 1.61 5.22
N SER A 54 -19.92 1.69 3.90
CA SER A 54 -20.57 0.64 3.14
C SER A 54 -19.80 -0.65 3.41
N ALA A 55 -20.49 -1.74 3.73
CA ALA A 55 -19.94 -3.08 3.98
C ALA A 55 -19.27 -3.73 2.74
N ARG A 56 -18.83 -2.91 1.79
CA ARG A 56 -17.99 -3.27 0.66
C ARG A 56 -16.54 -3.17 1.13
N ASN A 57 -15.72 -4.16 0.78
CA ASN A 57 -14.30 -4.24 1.13
C ASN A 57 -13.66 -2.85 1.25
N PRO A 58 -13.12 -2.46 2.43
CA PRO A 58 -12.62 -1.11 2.66
C PRO A 58 -11.56 -0.71 1.62
N ASN A 59 -10.84 -1.72 1.11
CA ASN A 59 -9.83 -1.63 0.06
C ASN A 59 -10.33 -1.08 -1.29
N LEU A 60 -11.63 -1.14 -1.59
CA LEU A 60 -12.17 -0.68 -2.87
C LEU A 60 -12.10 0.84 -3.01
N GLY A 61 -12.27 1.59 -1.92
CA GLY A 61 -12.11 3.05 -1.93
C GLY A 61 -10.64 3.48 -2.14
N LEU A 62 -9.70 2.67 -1.62
CA LEU A 62 -8.27 2.97 -1.69
C LEU A 62 -7.68 2.79 -3.10
N ARG A 63 -8.39 2.08 -3.99
CA ARG A 63 -7.93 1.84 -5.36
C ARG A 63 -7.70 3.15 -6.13
N HIS A 64 -8.57 4.14 -5.91
CA HIS A 64 -8.50 5.42 -6.61
C HIS A 64 -7.51 6.39 -5.97
N ALA A 65 -7.34 6.32 -4.65
CA ALA A 65 -6.37 7.13 -3.93
C ALA A 65 -4.92 6.79 -4.35
N TYR A 66 -4.64 5.50 -4.56
CA TYR A 66 -3.27 5.00 -4.78
C TYR A 66 -3.14 4.11 -6.03
N PRO A 67 -3.27 4.69 -7.24
CA PRO A 67 -3.15 3.93 -8.48
C PRO A 67 -1.76 3.31 -8.67
N GLU A 68 -0.70 3.92 -8.15
CA GLU A 68 0.68 3.42 -8.26
C GLU A 68 0.94 2.11 -7.49
N PHE A 69 0.14 1.80 -6.47
CA PHE A 69 0.23 0.52 -5.76
C PHE A 69 -0.44 -0.63 -6.52
N LEU A 70 -1.25 -0.30 -7.52
CA LEU A 70 -1.91 -1.27 -8.35
C LEU A 70 -0.86 -1.92 -9.26
N PRO A 71 -0.88 -3.25 -9.40
CA PRO A 71 0.04 -3.93 -10.28
C PRO A 71 -0.25 -3.64 -11.76
N ASP A 72 0.75 -3.88 -12.59
CA ASP A 72 0.63 -3.74 -14.03
C ASP A 72 -0.56 -4.54 -14.59
N PRO A 73 -1.29 -3.99 -15.58
CA PRO A 73 -2.41 -4.70 -16.21
C PRO A 73 -1.99 -5.98 -16.93
N ASN A 74 -0.74 -6.07 -17.41
CA ASN A 74 -0.25 -7.24 -18.13
C ASN A 74 0.42 -8.25 -17.16
N PRO A 75 -0.19 -9.43 -16.92
CA PRO A 75 0.31 -10.38 -15.95
C PRO A 75 1.55 -11.18 -16.40
N LYS A 76 1.92 -11.12 -17.68
CA LYS A 76 2.94 -12.03 -18.27
C LYS A 76 4.34 -11.89 -17.64
N TRP A 77 4.73 -10.69 -17.22
CA TRP A 77 6.06 -10.41 -16.67
C TRP A 77 6.03 -10.09 -15.17
N ARG A 78 4.97 -10.54 -14.50
CA ARG A 78 4.70 -10.20 -13.12
C ARG A 78 5.55 -11.04 -12.17
N ASN A 79 6.29 -10.39 -11.28
CA ASN A 79 7.07 -11.06 -10.25
C ASN A 79 6.63 -10.62 -8.85
N SER A 80 6.09 -11.56 -8.07
CA SER A 80 5.54 -11.30 -6.73
C SER A 80 6.61 -10.84 -5.72
N LEU A 81 7.84 -11.34 -5.83
CA LEU A 81 8.95 -10.92 -4.96
C LEU A 81 9.35 -9.48 -5.25
N ARG A 82 9.50 -9.14 -6.53
CA ARG A 82 9.84 -7.78 -6.96
C ARG A 82 8.80 -6.77 -6.47
N GLU A 83 7.52 -7.02 -6.70
CA GLU A 83 6.46 -6.11 -6.24
C GLU A 83 6.40 -5.97 -4.72
N LYS A 84 6.69 -7.04 -3.98
CA LYS A 84 6.72 -6.99 -2.52
C LYS A 84 7.85 -6.09 -2.03
N LEU A 85 9.02 -6.17 -2.64
CA LEU A 85 10.15 -5.30 -2.35
C LEU A 85 9.89 -3.85 -2.77
N GLU A 86 9.28 -3.62 -3.94
CA GLU A 86 8.92 -2.28 -4.40
C GLU A 86 7.91 -1.63 -3.45
N ARG A 87 6.86 -2.33 -3.03
CA ARG A 87 5.88 -1.79 -2.06
C ARG A 87 6.50 -1.48 -0.71
N SER A 88 7.42 -2.31 -0.23
CA SER A 88 8.08 -2.05 1.05
C SER A 88 8.96 -0.79 0.97
N ASP A 89 9.62 -0.54 -0.15
CA ASP A 89 10.38 0.69 -0.38
C ASP A 89 9.46 1.93 -0.51
N MET A 90 8.35 1.82 -1.25
CA MET A 90 7.37 2.91 -1.36
C MET A 90 6.85 3.38 0.00
N LEU A 91 6.51 2.44 0.88
CA LEU A 91 6.02 2.76 2.23
C LEU A 91 7.11 3.44 3.08
N LYS A 92 8.37 2.99 2.97
CA LYS A 92 9.51 3.64 3.65
C LYS A 92 9.76 5.06 3.12
N ARG A 93 9.58 5.32 1.83
CA ARG A 93 9.72 6.67 1.28
C ARG A 93 8.57 7.59 1.72
N ARG A 94 7.34 7.07 1.79
CA ARG A 94 6.18 7.81 2.29
C ARG A 94 6.24 8.15 3.77
N SER A 95 7.00 7.39 4.58
CA SER A 95 7.23 7.78 5.97
C SER A 95 8.19 8.97 6.10
N GLN A 96 8.93 9.31 5.04
CA GLN A 96 9.85 10.45 5.01
C GLN A 96 9.25 11.65 4.27
N ILE A 97 8.43 11.41 3.25
CA ILE A 97 7.79 12.43 2.41
C ILE A 97 6.29 12.21 2.41
N ASP A 98 5.55 13.21 2.88
CA ASP A 98 4.09 13.22 2.86
C ASP A 98 3.59 13.49 1.44
N ILE A 99 3.08 12.45 0.78
CA ILE A 99 2.47 12.55 -0.55
C ILE A 99 0.95 12.64 -0.38
N PRO A 100 0.32 13.78 -0.73
CA PRO A 100 -1.12 13.94 -0.60
C PRO A 100 -1.87 13.13 -1.67
N GLU A 101 -3.19 13.00 -1.48
CA GLU A 101 -4.08 12.48 -2.51
C GLU A 101 -4.30 13.55 -3.59
N PHE A 102 -4.11 13.20 -4.86
CA PHE A 102 -4.36 14.09 -5.99
C PHE A 102 -4.79 13.32 -7.24
N TYR A 103 -5.43 14.03 -8.16
CA TYR A 103 -5.95 13.45 -9.39
C TYR A 103 -5.47 14.25 -10.62
N VAL A 104 -5.69 13.69 -11.80
CA VAL A 104 -5.53 14.46 -13.05
C VAL A 104 -6.50 15.63 -13.02
N GLY A 105 -6.00 16.83 -13.31
CA GLY A 105 -6.71 18.11 -13.17
C GLY A 105 -6.46 18.84 -11.84
N SER A 106 -5.81 18.20 -10.85
CA SER A 106 -5.41 18.89 -9.61
C SER A 106 -4.23 19.83 -9.85
N ILE A 107 -4.24 20.99 -9.18
CA ILE A 107 -3.12 21.94 -9.17
C ILE A 107 -2.15 21.52 -8.07
N LEU A 108 -0.88 21.32 -8.44
CA LEU A 108 0.16 20.87 -7.52
C LEU A 108 1.35 21.82 -7.57
N ALA A 109 2.06 21.90 -6.44
CA ALA A 109 3.36 22.56 -6.33
C ALA A 109 4.38 21.51 -5.89
N VAL A 110 5.36 21.22 -6.73
CA VAL A 110 6.42 20.24 -6.46
C VAL A 110 7.73 20.97 -6.28
N THR A 111 8.43 20.67 -5.19
CA THR A 111 9.76 21.20 -4.91
C THR A 111 10.78 20.10 -5.12
N ILE A 112 11.77 20.35 -5.98
CA ILE A 112 12.86 19.44 -6.33
C ILE A 112 14.17 20.06 -5.83
N ALA A 113 15.09 19.22 -5.38
CA ALA A 113 16.46 19.64 -5.12
C ALA A 113 17.25 19.62 -6.43
N ASP A 114 17.74 20.77 -6.87
CA ASP A 114 18.52 20.93 -8.10
C ASP A 114 19.87 21.57 -7.75
N PRO A 115 21.01 20.87 -7.96
CA PRO A 115 22.33 21.39 -7.62
C PRO A 115 22.75 22.62 -8.43
N HIS A 116 22.15 22.85 -9.61
CA HIS A 116 22.51 23.96 -10.50
C HIS A 116 21.63 25.20 -10.32
N ALA A 117 20.52 25.09 -9.60
CA ALA A 117 19.67 26.22 -9.27
C ALA A 117 20.32 27.11 -8.20
N GLN A 118 20.11 28.43 -8.29
CA GLN A 118 20.67 29.42 -7.34
C GLN A 118 20.32 29.12 -5.88
N GLY A 119 19.13 28.57 -5.61
CA GLY A 119 18.66 28.19 -4.27
C GLY A 119 18.85 26.71 -3.93
N LYS A 120 19.59 25.94 -4.75
CA LYS A 120 19.70 24.46 -4.69
C LYS A 120 18.37 23.70 -4.75
N THR A 121 17.29 24.43 -4.96
CA THR A 121 15.91 23.96 -4.93
C THR A 121 15.15 24.70 -6.03
N ASN A 122 14.27 23.98 -6.70
CA ASN A 122 13.40 24.50 -7.73
C ASN A 122 11.95 24.11 -7.39
N ARG A 123 11.02 25.05 -7.50
CA ARG A 123 9.59 24.81 -7.25
C ARG A 123 8.81 25.05 -8.52
N PHE A 124 8.14 24.01 -9.00
CA PHE A 124 7.27 24.07 -10.16
C PHE A 124 5.80 23.96 -9.74
N VAL A 125 4.95 24.83 -10.27
CA VAL A 125 3.51 24.83 -10.01
C VAL A 125 2.80 24.60 -11.34
N GLY A 126 1.86 23.67 -11.38
CA GLY A 126 1.10 23.36 -12.59
C GLY A 126 -0.09 22.44 -12.35
N ILE A 127 -0.87 22.22 -13.41
CA ILE A 127 -1.98 21.28 -13.41
C ILE A 127 -1.43 19.89 -13.76
N CYS A 128 -1.80 18.86 -12.99
CA CYS A 128 -1.47 17.48 -13.32
C CYS A 128 -2.26 17.03 -14.55
N ILE A 129 -1.58 16.75 -15.66
CA ILE A 129 -2.23 16.32 -16.92
C ILE A 129 -2.27 14.79 -17.07
N GLU A 130 -1.28 14.10 -16.48
CA GLU A 130 -1.13 12.66 -16.61
C GLU A 130 -0.55 12.08 -15.32
N ARG A 131 -1.01 10.88 -14.96
CA ARG A 131 -0.41 10.00 -13.95
C ARG A 131 -0.17 8.64 -14.59
N LYS A 132 1.09 8.21 -14.67
CA LYS A 132 1.47 6.96 -15.34
C LYS A 132 2.54 6.19 -14.55
N GLY A 133 2.77 4.96 -14.97
CA GLY A 133 3.68 4.04 -14.31
C GLY A 133 3.10 3.37 -13.06
N CYS A 134 3.85 2.42 -12.52
CA CYS A 134 3.48 1.64 -11.35
C CYS A 134 4.67 1.56 -10.37
N GLY A 135 4.36 1.33 -9.10
CA GLY A 135 5.35 1.11 -8.05
C GLY A 135 6.30 2.31 -7.88
N LEU A 136 7.60 2.03 -7.89
CA LEU A 136 8.67 3.05 -7.79
C LEU A 136 8.87 3.87 -9.07
N ARG A 137 8.28 3.44 -10.19
CA ARG A 137 8.36 4.11 -11.49
C ARG A 137 7.13 4.98 -11.77
N ALA A 138 6.35 5.29 -10.73
CA ALA A 138 5.21 6.18 -10.85
C ALA A 138 5.67 7.61 -11.11
N GLU A 139 5.12 8.22 -12.15
CA GLU A 139 5.42 9.58 -12.57
C GLU A 139 4.12 10.32 -12.92
N PHE A 140 4.19 11.65 -12.86
CA PHE A 140 3.10 12.51 -13.26
C PHE A 140 3.66 13.76 -13.92
N THR A 141 2.92 14.30 -14.87
CA THR A 141 3.33 15.48 -15.64
C THR A 141 2.53 16.68 -15.19
N LEU A 142 3.21 17.80 -14.92
CA LEU A 142 2.60 19.06 -14.53
C LEU A 142 2.71 20.04 -15.70
N ARG A 143 1.62 20.67 -16.09
CA ARG A 143 1.63 21.67 -17.15
C ARG A 143 1.35 23.05 -16.59
N ASN A 144 2.14 24.04 -17.02
CA ASN A 144 1.91 25.46 -16.73
C ASN A 144 2.27 26.33 -17.93
N VAL A 145 1.74 27.56 -17.98
CA VAL A 145 2.13 28.58 -18.95
C VAL A 145 2.91 29.65 -18.19
N VAL A 146 4.21 29.73 -18.43
CA VAL A 146 5.11 30.72 -17.83
C VAL A 146 5.57 31.64 -18.95
N ASP A 147 5.43 32.95 -18.79
CA ASP A 147 5.82 33.96 -19.80
C ASP A 147 5.25 33.67 -21.21
N HIS A 148 3.98 33.24 -21.25
CA HIS A 148 3.27 32.83 -22.48
C HIS A 148 3.86 31.61 -23.20
N GLN A 149 4.78 30.87 -22.57
CA GLN A 149 5.32 29.61 -23.06
C GLN A 149 4.75 28.43 -22.26
N GLY A 150 4.27 27.41 -22.97
CA GLY A 150 3.84 26.16 -22.35
C GLY A 150 5.04 25.35 -21.89
N VAL A 151 5.07 24.99 -20.60
CA VAL A 151 6.10 24.17 -19.97
C VAL A 151 5.44 22.97 -19.31
N GLU A 152 6.08 21.80 -19.41
CA GLU A 152 5.64 20.51 -18.87
C GLU A 152 6.76 19.83 -18.05
#